data_AF-A0A0E4FX32-F1
#
_entry.id   AF-A0A0E4FX32-F1
#
_cell.length_a   1.000
_cell.length_b   1.000
_cell.length_c   1.000
_cell.angle_alpha   90.00
_cell.angle_beta   90.00
_cell.angle_gamma   90.00
#
_symmetry.space_group_name_H-M   'P 1'
#
loop_
_entity.id
_entity.type
_entity.pdbx_description
1 polymer ?
#
loop_
_entity_poly.entity_id
_entity_poly.type
_entity_poly.pdbx_seq_one_letter_code
_entity_poly.pdbx_strand_id
1 'polypeptide(L)' 'MKKMPTDDDCFGQGMIRADGRKIHPAYLFEVKKPAESTSTGDVYKLVSTLSATEAFRPLDEGSCALVRS' A
#
# COMPACT_ATOMS: atom_id res chain seq x y z
N MET A 1 5.24 19.84 -4.18
CA MET A 1 5.57 18.41 -4.33
C MET A 1 4.43 17.47 -3.91
N LYS A 2 3.74 17.66 -2.77
CA LYS A 2 2.64 16.76 -2.30
C LYS A 2 1.46 16.55 -3.28
N LYS A 3 1.27 17.44 -4.26
CA LYS A 3 0.13 17.41 -5.19
C LYS A 3 0.37 16.56 -6.44
N MET A 4 1.62 16.17 -6.73
CA MET A 4 1.94 15.35 -7.89
C MET A 4 1.79 13.87 -7.54
N PRO A 5 1.23 13.03 -8.45
CA PRO A 5 1.28 11.58 -8.30
C PRO A 5 2.71 11.08 -8.14
N THR A 6 2.87 9.98 -7.41
CA THR A 6 4.15 9.27 -7.26
C THR A 6 4.17 8.07 -8.19
N ASP A 7 5.31 7.76 -8.78
CA ASP A 7 5.58 6.47 -9.41
C ASP A 7 6.82 5.87 -8.73
N ASP A 8 6.67 4.68 -8.16
CA ASP A 8 7.66 4.06 -7.26
C ASP A 8 7.97 2.64 -7.74
N ASP A 9 9.24 2.27 -7.77
CA ASP A 9 9.67 0.97 -8.31
C ASP A 9 9.08 -0.23 -7.54
N CYS A 10 8.73 -0.05 -6.26
CA CYS A 10 8.20 -1.11 -5.41
C CYS A 10 6.67 -1.15 -5.41
N PHE A 11 6.03 0.02 -5.38
CA PHE A 11 4.59 0.14 -5.16
C PHE A 11 3.80 0.76 -6.32
N GLY A 12 4.48 1.15 -7.40
CA GLY A 12 3.92 1.81 -8.56
C GLY A 12 3.25 3.15 -8.25
N GLN A 13 2.28 3.48 -9.10
CA GLN A 13 1.51 4.71 -9.06
C GLN A 13 0.83 4.92 -7.69
N GLY A 14 0.88 6.14 -7.18
CA GLY A 14 0.27 6.53 -5.91
C GLY A 14 0.27 8.03 -5.68
N MET A 15 0.11 8.45 -4.43
CA MET A 15 0.13 9.87 -4.07
C MET A 15 0.60 10.08 -2.63
N ILE A 16 1.14 11.28 -2.35
CA ILE A 16 1.44 11.73 -0.99
C ILE A 16 0.24 12.52 -0.44
N ARG A 17 -0.46 11.96 0.55
CA ARG A 17 -1.64 12.56 1.18
C ARG A 17 -1.25 13.76 2.06
N ALA A 18 -2.23 14.57 2.46
CA ALA A 18 -2.01 15.81 3.21
C ALA A 18 -1.22 15.62 4.53
N ASP A 19 -1.45 14.49 5.20
CA ASP A 19 -0.73 14.03 6.40
C ASP A 19 0.73 13.59 6.13
N GLY A 20 1.18 13.65 4.87
CA GLY A 20 2.52 13.27 4.44
C GLY A 20 2.69 11.78 4.14
N ARG A 21 1.64 10.96 4.24
CA ARG A 21 1.73 9.52 3.95
C ARG A 21 1.64 9.25 2.44
N LYS A 22 2.57 8.45 1.89
CA LYS A 22 2.40 7.88 0.54
C LYS A 22 1.40 6.74 0.61
N ILE A 23 0.25 6.90 -0.04
CA ILE A 23 -0.78 5.86 -0.13
C ILE A 23 -0.70 5.12 -1.47
N HIS A 24 -1.04 3.84 -1.46
CA HIS A 24 -0.99 2.91 -2.60
C HIS A 24 -1.87 1.68 -2.30
N PRO A 25 -2.18 0.81 -3.27
CA PRO A 25 -2.89 -0.43 -2.97
C PRO A 25 -2.10 -1.31 -1.98
N ALA A 26 -2.80 -1.99 -1.06
CA ALA A 26 -2.18 -3.00 -0.21
C ALA A 26 -2.58 -4.40 -0.67
N TYR A 27 -1.75 -5.39 -0.37
CA TYR A 27 -1.88 -6.74 -0.89
C TYR A 27 -1.95 -7.74 0.27
N LEU A 28 -2.98 -8.58 0.26
CA LEU A 28 -3.08 -9.73 1.15
C LEU A 28 -2.42 -10.92 0.46
N PHE A 29 -1.40 -11.47 1.11
CA PHE A 29 -0.69 -12.65 0.66
C PHE A 29 -0.91 -13.82 1.60
N GLU A 30 -0.99 -15.01 1.03
CA GLU A 30 -0.95 -16.27 1.77
C GLU A 30 0.35 -17.00 1.41
N VAL A 31 0.96 -17.63 2.42
CA VAL A 31 2.18 -18.42 2.23
C VAL A 31 1.85 -19.66 1.41
N LYS A 32 2.62 -19.91 0.36
CA LYS A 32 2.52 -21.11 -0.47
C LYS A 32 2.89 -22.36 0.34
N LYS A 33 2.30 -23.50 -0.03
CA LYS A 33 2.77 -24.82 0.44
C LYS A 33 4.14 -25.12 -0.20
N PRO A 34 4.99 -25.96 0.42
CA PRO A 34 6.31 -26.29 -0.14
C PRO A 34 6.26 -26.82 -1.58
N ALA A 35 5.22 -27.60 -1.93
CA ALA A 35 5.05 -28.15 -3.28
C ALA A 35 4.62 -27.11 -4.34
N GLU A 36 4.19 -25.91 -3.93
CA GLU A 36 3.72 -24.84 -4.82
C GLU A 36 4.82 -23.80 -5.14
N SER A 37 5.96 -23.84 -4.44
CA SER A 37 7.09 -22.92 -4.62
C SER A 37 8.06 -23.46 -5.66
N THR A 38 8.17 -22.80 -6.82
CA THR A 38 8.97 -23.30 -7.94
C THR A 38 10.40 -22.75 -8.00
N SER A 39 10.70 -21.69 -7.24
CA SER A 39 12.00 -21.03 -7.26
C SER A 39 12.26 -20.24 -5.98
N THR A 40 13.52 -19.83 -5.77
CA THR A 40 13.88 -18.90 -4.69
C THR A 40 13.03 -17.63 -4.78
N GLY A 41 12.40 -17.25 -3.66
CA GLY A 41 11.52 -16.08 -3.56
C GLY A 41 10.05 -16.31 -3.95
N ASP A 42 9.71 -17.48 -4.51
CA ASP A 42 8.34 -17.83 -4.88
C ASP A 42 7.52 -18.36 -3.70
N VAL A 43 7.28 -17.50 -2.70
CA VAL A 43 6.78 -17.93 -1.38
C VAL A 43 5.34 -17.52 -1.09
N TYR A 44 4.75 -16.64 -1.90
CA TYR A 44 3.42 -16.09 -1.66
C TYR A 44 2.47 -16.28 -2.84
N LYS A 45 1.18 -16.43 -2.55
CA LYS A 45 0.09 -16.24 -3.50
C LYS A 45 -0.69 -14.98 -3.12
N LEU A 46 -1.05 -14.18 -4.11
CA LEU A 46 -1.90 -13.00 -3.92
C LEU A 46 -3.35 -13.46 -3.70
N VAL A 47 -3.91 -13.12 -2.55
CA VAL A 47 -5.30 -13.46 -2.18
C VAL A 47 -6.25 -12.32 -2.54
N SER A 48 -5.87 -11.09 -2.26
CA SER A 48 -6.67 -9.91 -2.57
C SER A 48 -5.83 -8.64 -2.63
N THR A 49 -6.33 -7.65 -3.37
CA THR A 49 -5.78 -6.29 -3.41
C THR A 49 -6.80 -5.33 -2.82
N LEU A 50 -6.40 -4.53 -1.84
CA LEU A 50 -7.19 -3.46 -1.28
C LEU A 50 -6.80 -2.15 -1.97
N SER A 51 -7.80 -1.32 -2.30
CA SER A 51 -7.51 0.01 -2.84
C SER A 51 -6.76 0.87 -1.82
N ALA A 52 -6.05 1.90 -2.29
CA ALA A 52 -5.32 2.81 -1.40
C ALA A 52 -6.21 3.52 -0.36
N THR A 53 -7.50 3.71 -0.69
CA THR A 53 -8.49 4.32 0.22
C THR A 53 -8.96 3.38 1.32
N GLU A 54 -9.01 2.08 1.05
CA GLU A 54 -9.41 1.05 2.03
C GLU A 54 -8.22 0.58 2.87
N ALA A 55 -7.03 0.51 2.27
CA ALA A 55 -5.82 0.00 2.89
C ALA A 55 -5.26 0.91 4.00
N PHE A 56 -5.55 2.21 3.93
CA PHE A 56 -5.02 3.20 4.85
C PHE A 56 -6.13 3.78 5.70
N ARG A 57 -5.84 3.99 6.99
CA ARG A 57 -6.77 4.69 7.89
C ARG A 57 -7.25 6.00 7.25
N PRO A 58 -8.56 6.32 7.36
CA PRO A 58 -9.12 7.60 6.97
C PRO A 58 -8.31 8.79 7.52
N LEU A 59 -8.28 9.88 6.76
CA LEU A 59 -7.41 11.02 7.05
C LEU A 59 -7.82 11.74 8.36
N ASP A 60 -9.12 11.85 8.59
CA ASP A 60 -9.77 12.44 9.76
C ASP A 60 -9.54 11.64 11.05
N GLU A 61 -9.38 10.32 10.95
CA GLU A 61 -9.05 9.43 12.08
C GLU A 61 -7.54 9.37 12.40
N GLY A 62 -6.70 10.06 11.62
CA GLY A 62 -5.24 10.03 11.75
C GLY A 62 -4.67 10.90 12.87
N SER A 63 -5.46 11.84 13.41
CA SER A 63 -5.03 12.83 14.41
C SER A 63 -3.76 13.63 14.07
N CYS A 64 -3.42 13.74 12.79
CA CYS A 64 -2.25 14.48 12.34
C CYS A 64 -2.46 15.99 12.57
N ALA A 65 -1.61 16.61 13.39
CA ALA A 65 -1.68 18.05 13.68
C ALA A 65 -1.52 18.93 12.42
N LEU A 66 -0.86 18.44 11.38
CA LEU A 66 -0.62 19.17 10.12
C LEU A 66 -1.83 19.17 9.17
N VAL A 67 -2.89 18.41 9.49
CA VAL A 67 -4.11 18.30 8.67
C VAL A 67 -5.30 19.00 9.34
N ARG A 68 -5.23 19.22 10.66
CA ARG A 68 -6.19 20.04 11.40
C ARG A 68 -5.85 21.52 11.15
N SER A 69 -6.51 22.13 10.17
CA SER A 69 -6.52 23.57 9.92
C SER A 69 -7.94 24.07 9.89
#